data_AF-A0A2V5VCA2-F1
#
_entry.id   AF-A0A2V5VCA2-F1
#
_cell.length_a   1.000
_cell.length_b   1.000
_cell.length_c   1.000
_cell.angle_alpha   90.00
_cell.angle_beta   90.00
_cell.angle_gamma   90.00
#
_symmetry.space_group_name_H-M   'P 1'
#
loop_
_entity.id
_entity.type
_entity.pdbx_description
1 polymer ?
#
loop_
_entity_poly.entity_id
_entity_poly.type
_entity_poly.pdbx_seq_one_letter_code
_entity_poly.pdbx_strand_id
1 'polypeptide(L)'
;MTTVFWIGEQPSGNNPVPNRTSSWDKNWTRNYGGFDDPNPSHRSNYIPVKFTPRQNPFYCALPYSDKANTGHRPEAPRVVPWFKEAYQGPAISTCKDRWVAIRKGNRTVYAQWEDAGPFRTDHWQYVFGNERPKPNLNKGAGLDVSPAVRDYLGVREMDVTDWRFVDFSEVPHGPWSTVGENNTFVINDRKKGAALAEATKRNHAGAIVR
;
A
#
# COMPACT_ATOMS: atom_id res chain seq x y z
N MET A 1 -1.14 5.30 -17.60
CA MET A 1 -2.09 4.18 -17.48
C MET A 1 -2.06 3.62 -16.07
N THR A 2 -3.15 2.99 -15.63
CA THR A 2 -3.23 2.25 -14.37
C THR A 2 -3.50 0.78 -14.67
N THR A 3 -2.69 -0.10 -14.09
CA THR A 3 -2.78 -1.55 -14.25
C THR A 3 -3.06 -2.23 -12.92
N VAL A 4 -3.42 -3.51 -12.97
CA VAL A 4 -3.79 -4.29 -11.79
C VAL A 4 -2.74 -5.37 -11.57
N PHE A 5 -2.29 -5.49 -10.32
CA PHE A 5 -1.38 -6.53 -9.85
C PHE A 5 -1.90 -7.07 -8.52
N TRP A 6 -1.43 -8.24 -8.12
CA TRP A 6 -1.88 -8.82 -6.85
C TRP A 6 -0.81 -9.64 -6.15
N ILE A 7 -0.90 -9.66 -4.83
CA ILE A 7 -0.01 -10.43 -3.95
C ILE A 7 -0.15 -11.92 -4.23
N GLY A 8 0.99 -12.57 -4.45
CA GLY A 8 1.09 -14.00 -4.75
C GLY A 8 0.86 -14.36 -6.21
N GLU A 9 0.78 -13.39 -7.12
CA GLU A 9 0.76 -13.63 -8.56
C GLU A 9 1.92 -14.55 -8.99
N GLN A 10 1.59 -15.56 -9.80
CA GLN A 10 2.58 -16.47 -10.37
C GLN A 10 3.23 -15.83 -11.59
N PRO A 11 4.47 -16.22 -11.93
CA PRO A 11 5.07 -15.77 -13.17
C PRO A 11 4.23 -16.24 -14.36
N SER A 12 4.07 -15.39 -15.36
CA SER A 12 3.44 -15.71 -16.64
C SER A 12 4.33 -15.22 -17.79
N GLY A 13 4.00 -15.59 -19.04
CA GLY A 13 4.77 -15.15 -20.21
C GLY A 13 4.88 -13.62 -20.34
N ASN A 14 3.91 -12.88 -19.81
CA ASN A 14 3.87 -11.42 -19.82
C ASN A 14 4.34 -10.78 -18.50
N ASN A 15 4.47 -11.58 -17.42
CA ASN A 15 4.95 -11.13 -16.12
C ASN A 15 5.97 -12.13 -15.56
N PRO A 16 7.27 -12.00 -15.87
CA PRO A 16 8.27 -12.98 -15.47
C PRO A 16 8.59 -12.93 -13.97
N VAL A 17 8.19 -11.88 -13.25
CA VAL A 17 8.49 -11.69 -11.83
C VAL A 17 7.23 -11.98 -10.99
N PRO A 18 7.25 -13.00 -10.11
CA PRO A 18 6.10 -13.28 -9.26
C PRO A 18 5.97 -12.24 -8.14
N ASN A 19 4.74 -11.84 -7.83
CA ASN A 19 4.44 -10.92 -6.73
C ASN A 19 4.39 -11.65 -5.36
N ARG A 20 5.28 -12.63 -5.16
CA ARG A 20 5.42 -13.35 -3.88
C ARG A 20 6.17 -12.53 -2.83
N THR A 21 6.96 -11.58 -3.31
CA THR A 21 7.73 -10.61 -2.55
C THR A 21 7.44 -9.23 -3.11
N SER A 22 7.50 -8.20 -2.27
CA SER A 22 7.56 -6.81 -2.73
C SER A 22 8.99 -6.27 -2.59
N SER A 23 9.17 -5.04 -3.05
CA SER A 23 10.38 -4.23 -2.86
C SER A 23 10.76 -4.05 -1.39
N TRP A 24 9.81 -4.23 -0.46
CA TRP A 24 10.00 -4.01 0.97
C TRP A 24 9.67 -5.22 1.84
N ASP A 25 8.96 -6.21 1.31
CA ASP A 25 8.57 -7.43 2.03
C ASP A 25 9.00 -8.70 1.29
N LYS A 26 10.03 -9.38 1.81
CA LYS A 26 10.53 -10.66 1.27
C LYS A 26 9.59 -11.84 1.50
N ASN A 27 8.56 -11.68 2.34
CA ASN A 27 7.59 -12.71 2.67
C ASN A 27 6.16 -12.22 2.37
N TRP A 28 5.99 -11.37 1.36
CA TRP A 28 4.77 -10.58 1.16
C TRP A 28 3.48 -11.41 1.12
N THR A 29 3.43 -12.48 0.33
CA THR A 29 2.26 -13.38 0.31
C THR A 29 1.96 -14.01 1.67
N ARG A 30 3.01 -14.44 2.39
CA ARG A 30 2.84 -14.99 3.73
C ARG A 30 2.31 -13.92 4.65
N ASN A 31 2.91 -12.73 4.68
CA ASN A 31 2.54 -11.64 5.58
C ASN A 31 1.14 -11.09 5.29
N TYR A 32 0.72 -11.01 4.03
CA TYR A 32 -0.66 -10.70 3.65
C TYR A 32 -1.66 -11.75 4.15
N GLY A 33 -1.23 -13.01 4.26
CA GLY A 33 -2.04 -14.13 4.74
C GLY A 33 -2.43 -15.14 3.67
N GLY A 34 -2.07 -14.90 2.40
CA GLY A 34 -2.35 -15.81 1.30
C GLY A 34 -2.30 -15.14 -0.07
N PHE A 35 -2.79 -15.85 -1.08
CA PHE A 35 -2.95 -15.36 -2.44
C PHE A 35 -4.12 -14.36 -2.51
N ASP A 36 -3.86 -13.14 -2.95
CA ASP A 36 -4.89 -12.10 -3.13
C ASP A 36 -5.65 -12.34 -4.44
N ASP A 37 -6.58 -13.30 -4.42
CA ASP A 37 -7.28 -13.79 -5.62
C ASP A 37 -7.96 -12.64 -6.39
N PRO A 38 -7.51 -12.33 -7.62
CA PRO A 38 -8.04 -11.20 -8.37
C PRO A 38 -9.41 -11.49 -8.98
N ASN A 39 -9.93 -12.72 -8.94
CA ASN A 39 -11.22 -13.05 -9.52
C ASN A 39 -12.36 -12.40 -8.71
N PRO A 40 -13.21 -11.52 -9.30
CA PRO A 40 -14.32 -10.89 -8.60
C PRO A 40 -15.28 -11.88 -7.92
N SER A 41 -15.47 -13.09 -8.45
CA SER A 41 -16.33 -14.11 -7.82
C SER A 41 -15.75 -14.71 -6.53
N HIS A 42 -14.46 -14.51 -6.28
CA HIS A 42 -13.76 -14.97 -5.08
C HIS A 42 -13.46 -13.83 -4.10
N ARG A 43 -14.19 -12.72 -4.23
CA ARG A 43 -14.04 -11.54 -3.37
C ARG A 43 -15.36 -11.13 -2.77
N SER A 44 -15.32 -10.72 -1.50
CA SER A 44 -16.45 -10.13 -0.79
C SER A 44 -15.93 -8.97 0.04
N ASN A 45 -16.64 -7.83 0.04
CA ASN A 45 -16.19 -6.60 0.70
C ASN A 45 -14.74 -6.23 0.36
N TYR A 46 -14.35 -6.39 -0.91
CA TYR A 46 -13.03 -6.07 -1.45
C TYR A 46 -11.86 -6.94 -0.94
N ILE A 47 -12.11 -8.03 -0.22
CA ILE A 47 -11.09 -8.99 0.25
C ILE A 47 -11.32 -10.39 -0.33
N PRO A 48 -10.27 -11.24 -0.41
CA PRO A 48 -10.43 -12.65 -0.76
C PRO A 48 -11.38 -13.39 0.20
N VAL A 49 -12.25 -14.26 -0.31
CA VAL A 49 -13.21 -15.00 0.53
C VAL A 49 -12.58 -16.11 1.38
N LYS A 50 -11.35 -16.52 1.06
CA LYS A 50 -10.68 -17.67 1.70
C LYS A 50 -10.02 -17.33 3.04
N PHE A 51 -9.75 -16.06 3.32
CA PHE A 51 -9.09 -15.62 4.55
C PHE A 51 -9.31 -14.12 4.78
N THR A 52 -9.14 -13.66 6.02
CA THR A 52 -9.05 -12.22 6.31
C THR A 52 -7.60 -11.75 6.12
N PRO A 53 -7.34 -10.77 5.25
CA PRO A 53 -5.99 -10.23 5.07
C PRO A 53 -5.37 -9.70 6.35
N ARG A 54 -4.09 -10.03 6.57
CA ARG A 54 -3.25 -9.52 7.67
C ARG A 54 -2.50 -8.25 7.29
N GLN A 55 -2.51 -7.85 6.03
CA GLN A 55 -2.10 -6.52 5.58
C GLN A 55 -3.27 -5.86 4.85
N ASN A 56 -3.19 -4.54 4.65
CA ASN A 56 -4.25 -3.77 4.02
C ASN A 56 -4.50 -4.26 2.58
N PRO A 57 -5.74 -4.65 2.21
CA PRO A 57 -6.08 -5.09 0.86
C PRO A 57 -6.08 -3.97 -0.17
N PHE A 58 -6.12 -2.70 0.27
CA PHE A 58 -5.98 -1.53 -0.59
C PHE A 58 -4.51 -1.12 -0.64
N TYR A 59 -3.80 -1.66 -1.62
CA TYR A 59 -2.39 -1.37 -1.86
C TYR A 59 -2.13 -0.99 -3.31
N CYS A 60 -1.00 -0.31 -3.53
CA CYS A 60 -0.54 0.08 -4.86
C CYS A 60 0.99 -0.04 -4.99
N ALA A 61 1.46 0.02 -6.23
CA ALA A 61 2.86 0.20 -6.56
C ALA A 61 3.06 1.44 -7.45
N LEU A 62 4.11 2.19 -7.14
CA LEU A 62 4.61 3.32 -7.93
C LEU A 62 6.04 3.01 -8.38
N PRO A 63 6.51 3.51 -9.54
CA PRO A 63 7.73 3.02 -10.20
C PRO A 63 9.02 3.57 -9.55
N TYR A 64 9.12 3.51 -8.22
CA TYR A 64 10.25 3.93 -7.43
C TYR A 64 10.40 3.07 -6.17
N SER A 65 11.62 2.67 -5.85
CA SER A 65 11.98 2.15 -4.52
C SER A 65 13.14 2.96 -3.99
N ASP A 66 13.05 3.39 -2.74
CA ASP A 66 14.14 4.08 -2.04
C ASP A 66 15.23 3.11 -1.56
N LYS A 67 15.04 1.80 -1.69
CA LYS A 67 16.01 0.79 -1.27
C LYS A 67 17.08 0.54 -2.33
N ALA A 68 18.31 0.35 -1.85
CA ALA A 68 19.43 -0.22 -2.59
C ALA A 68 19.77 -1.62 -2.02
N ASN A 69 20.77 -2.29 -2.61
CA ASN A 69 21.30 -3.55 -2.07
C ASN A 69 21.75 -3.39 -0.61
N THR A 70 22.33 -2.23 -0.29
CA THR A 70 22.68 -1.78 1.05
C THR A 70 22.18 -0.36 1.23
N GLY A 71 21.48 -0.09 2.33
CA GLY A 71 21.02 1.28 2.58
C GLY A 71 19.87 1.73 1.68
N HIS A 72 19.83 3.05 1.52
CA HIS A 72 18.96 3.72 0.58
C HIS A 72 19.68 4.06 -0.72
N ARG A 73 18.92 4.28 -1.78
CA ARG A 73 19.47 4.82 -3.01
C ARG A 73 20.05 6.23 -2.79
N PRO A 74 21.14 6.60 -3.48
CA PRO A 74 21.82 7.88 -3.26
C PRO A 74 20.91 9.10 -3.45
N GLU A 75 19.93 9.01 -4.35
CA GLU A 75 18.98 10.10 -4.61
C GLU A 75 17.87 10.21 -3.54
N ALA A 76 17.58 9.14 -2.79
CA ALA A 76 16.41 9.08 -1.90
C ALA A 76 16.37 10.22 -0.87
N PRO A 77 17.48 10.56 -0.17
CA PRO A 77 17.48 11.69 0.78
C PRO A 77 17.18 13.06 0.15
N ARG A 78 17.34 13.18 -1.17
CA ARG A 78 17.12 14.43 -1.91
C ARG A 78 15.74 14.49 -2.57
N VAL A 79 15.20 13.35 -3.01
CA VAL A 79 14.00 13.32 -3.86
C VAL A 79 12.74 12.87 -3.14
N VAL A 80 12.85 12.09 -2.06
CA VAL A 80 11.69 11.65 -1.27
C VAL A 80 11.31 12.80 -0.32
N PRO A 81 10.12 13.42 -0.47
CA PRO A 81 9.79 14.67 0.24
C PRO A 81 9.83 14.57 1.77
N TRP A 82 9.58 13.37 2.30
CA TRP A 82 9.50 13.08 3.73
C TRP A 82 10.68 12.23 4.23
N PHE A 83 11.78 12.14 3.48
CA PHE A 83 12.85 11.21 3.79
C PHE A 83 13.37 11.41 5.22
N LYS A 84 13.64 12.67 5.58
CA LYS A 84 14.23 13.02 6.87
C LYS A 84 13.31 12.68 8.04
N GLU A 85 12.01 12.96 7.92
CA GLU A 85 11.02 12.66 8.95
C GLU A 85 10.76 11.15 9.07
N ALA A 86 10.84 10.41 7.97
CA ALA A 86 10.52 8.99 7.91
C ALA A 86 11.71 8.06 8.19
N TYR A 87 12.94 8.58 8.20
CA TYR A 87 14.14 7.77 8.30
C TYR A 87 14.23 7.05 9.64
N GLN A 88 14.31 5.71 9.59
CA GLN A 88 14.43 4.84 10.78
C GLN A 88 15.70 3.98 10.74
N GLY A 89 16.57 4.19 9.76
CA GLY A 89 17.80 3.42 9.57
C GLY A 89 17.94 2.87 8.15
N PRO A 90 19.14 2.42 7.78
CA PRO A 90 19.51 2.15 6.38
C PRO A 90 18.72 1.01 5.71
N ALA A 91 18.11 0.10 6.47
CA ALA A 91 17.39 -1.03 5.90
C ALA A 91 15.86 -0.85 5.83
N ILE A 92 15.34 0.27 6.36
CA ILE A 92 13.90 0.53 6.52
C ILE A 92 13.48 1.56 5.49
N SER A 93 12.58 1.19 4.59
CA SER A 93 12.07 2.10 3.57
C SER A 93 11.34 3.29 4.19
N THR A 94 11.55 4.46 3.60
CA THR A 94 10.80 5.69 3.85
C THR A 94 9.53 5.80 3.00
N CYS A 95 9.39 4.94 1.98
CA CYS A 95 8.28 4.95 1.02
C CYS A 95 7.15 3.99 1.40
N LYS A 96 7.48 2.82 1.96
CA LYS A 96 6.49 1.80 2.36
C LYS A 96 5.43 2.39 3.32
N ASP A 97 4.20 1.89 3.21
CA ASP A 97 3.03 2.21 4.05
C ASP A 97 2.46 3.63 3.86
N ARG A 98 3.05 4.45 2.96
CA ARG A 98 2.54 5.79 2.63
C ARG A 98 1.20 5.71 1.92
N TRP A 99 0.29 6.64 2.25
CA TRP A 99 -1.03 6.68 1.66
C TRP A 99 -1.06 7.44 0.34
N VAL A 100 -1.79 6.88 -0.62
CA VAL A 100 -2.03 7.42 -1.95
C VAL A 100 -3.53 7.54 -2.16
N ALA A 101 -4.00 8.73 -2.51
CA ALA A 101 -5.37 8.92 -3.02
C ALA A 101 -5.35 8.67 -4.53
N ILE A 102 -6.22 7.77 -5.00
CA ILE A 102 -6.35 7.39 -6.41
C ILE A 102 -7.77 7.72 -6.86
N ARG A 103 -7.91 8.49 -7.93
CA ARG A 103 -9.18 8.99 -8.43
C ARG A 103 -9.48 8.50 -9.84
N LYS A 104 -10.70 8.03 -10.05
CA LYS A 104 -11.27 7.71 -11.36
C LYS A 104 -12.64 8.36 -11.49
N GLY A 105 -12.77 9.34 -12.38
CA GLY A 105 -13.98 10.15 -12.49
C GLY A 105 -14.29 10.86 -11.16
N ASN A 106 -15.48 10.61 -10.61
CA ASN A 106 -15.94 11.18 -9.34
C ASN A 106 -15.67 10.28 -8.11
N ARG A 107 -14.97 9.14 -8.28
CA ARG A 107 -14.67 8.21 -7.19
C ARG A 107 -13.20 8.30 -6.80
N THR A 108 -12.95 8.35 -5.49
CA THR A 108 -11.61 8.33 -4.90
C THR A 108 -11.50 7.17 -3.94
N VAL A 109 -10.38 6.45 -4.01
CA VAL A 109 -10.00 5.37 -3.09
C VAL A 109 -8.63 5.69 -2.51
N TYR A 110 -8.35 5.16 -1.34
CA TYR A 110 -7.08 5.36 -0.65
C TYR A 110 -6.39 4.02 -0.49
N ALA A 111 -5.11 3.97 -0.86
CA ALA A 111 -4.30 2.76 -0.85
C ALA A 111 -2.94 3.02 -0.20
N GLN A 112 -2.36 1.99 0.42
CA GLN A 112 -1.00 2.04 0.93
C GLN A 112 0.01 1.64 -0.15
N TRP A 113 1.14 2.35 -0.21
CA TRP A 113 2.22 2.05 -1.13
C TRP A 113 3.04 0.86 -0.60
N GLU A 114 2.88 -0.31 -1.24
CA GLU A 114 3.43 -1.58 -0.72
C GLU A 114 4.42 -2.28 -1.67
N ASP A 115 4.56 -1.79 -2.91
CA ASP A 115 5.60 -2.26 -3.82
C ASP A 115 6.13 -1.16 -4.77
N ALA A 116 7.20 -1.45 -5.51
CA ALA A 116 7.73 -0.61 -6.56
C ALA A 116 7.54 -1.24 -7.95
N GLY A 117 6.95 -0.48 -8.85
CA GLY A 117 6.54 -0.89 -10.19
C GLY A 117 5.50 0.08 -10.73
N PRO A 118 5.03 -0.05 -11.98
CA PRO A 118 5.28 -1.14 -12.92
C PRO A 118 6.60 -0.98 -13.71
N PHE A 119 7.16 -2.11 -14.18
CA PHE A 119 8.32 -2.26 -15.09
C PHE A 119 9.68 -1.69 -14.65
N ARG A 120 9.70 -0.78 -13.68
CA ARG A 120 10.92 -0.14 -13.19
C ARG A 120 10.71 0.37 -11.76
N THR A 121 11.83 0.63 -11.09
CA THR A 121 11.84 1.00 -9.66
C THR A 121 12.71 2.23 -9.40
N ASP A 122 13.05 3.01 -10.43
CA ASP A 122 13.99 4.13 -10.39
C ASP A 122 13.41 5.44 -10.94
N HIS A 123 12.10 5.51 -11.22
CA HIS A 123 11.47 6.65 -11.88
C HIS A 123 10.97 7.71 -10.89
N TRP A 124 11.87 8.20 -10.03
CA TRP A 124 11.55 9.23 -9.04
C TRP A 124 11.05 10.55 -9.66
N GLN A 125 11.43 10.87 -10.90
CA GLN A 125 10.98 12.09 -11.58
C GLN A 125 9.48 12.10 -11.87
N TYR A 126 8.88 10.92 -12.06
CA TYR A 126 7.43 10.77 -12.18
C TYR A 126 6.77 10.67 -10.80
N VAL A 127 7.39 9.96 -9.86
CA VAL A 127 6.79 9.72 -8.53
C VAL A 127 6.79 10.97 -7.66
N PHE A 128 7.87 11.75 -7.66
CA PHE A 128 8.03 12.95 -6.83
C PHE A 128 8.22 14.24 -7.63
N GLY A 129 8.26 14.15 -8.96
CA GLY A 129 8.40 15.30 -9.85
C GLY A 129 7.20 15.48 -10.77
N ASN A 130 7.44 16.10 -11.92
CA ASN A 130 6.40 16.47 -12.89
C ASN A 130 6.46 15.66 -14.20
N GLU A 131 7.32 14.63 -14.29
CA GLU A 131 7.35 13.79 -15.48
C GLU A 131 6.06 12.99 -15.63
N ARG A 132 5.76 12.55 -16.87
CA ARG A 132 4.73 11.53 -17.13
C ARG A 132 5.34 10.12 -17.03
N PRO A 133 4.53 9.05 -16.82
CA PRO A 133 5.04 7.69 -16.93
C PRO A 133 5.73 7.48 -18.28
N LYS A 134 6.89 6.82 -18.28
CA LYS A 134 7.57 6.47 -19.54
C LYS A 134 6.81 5.38 -20.29
N PRO A 135 6.87 5.34 -21.63
CA PRO A 135 6.33 4.22 -22.40
C PRO A 135 6.87 2.87 -21.90
N ASN A 136 5.97 1.88 -21.82
CA ASN A 136 6.27 0.50 -21.46
C ASN A 136 5.25 -0.45 -22.12
N LEU A 137 5.39 -1.76 -21.91
CA LEU A 137 4.50 -2.77 -22.51
C LEU A 137 3.02 -2.53 -22.21
N ASN A 138 2.70 -1.89 -21.09
CA ASN A 138 1.33 -1.50 -20.71
C ASN A 138 1.02 -0.02 -21.03
N LYS A 139 1.49 0.47 -22.18
CA LYS A 139 1.16 1.80 -22.73
C LYS A 139 1.48 2.97 -21.78
N GLY A 140 2.58 2.87 -21.05
CA GLY A 140 2.97 3.87 -20.06
C GLY A 140 2.19 3.75 -18.76
N ALA A 141 2.10 2.52 -18.24
CA ALA A 141 1.63 2.29 -16.87
C ALA A 141 2.59 2.95 -15.89
N GLY A 142 2.06 3.71 -14.94
CA GLY A 142 2.83 4.38 -13.88
C GLY A 142 2.21 4.17 -12.50
N LEU A 143 1.18 3.36 -12.40
CA LEU A 143 0.51 3.01 -11.15
C LEU A 143 -0.05 1.61 -11.33
N ASP A 144 0.33 0.71 -10.43
CA ASP A 144 -0.25 -0.61 -10.28
C ASP A 144 -1.13 -0.63 -9.03
N VAL A 145 -2.33 -1.19 -9.12
CA VAL A 145 -3.30 -1.19 -8.03
C VAL A 145 -3.78 -2.60 -7.69
N SER A 146 -4.09 -2.82 -6.41
CA SER A 146 -4.64 -4.09 -5.95
C SER A 146 -6.01 -4.41 -6.55
N PRO A 147 -6.46 -5.67 -6.49
CA PRO A 147 -7.82 -6.04 -6.85
C PRO A 147 -8.88 -5.26 -6.05
N ALA A 148 -8.62 -4.94 -4.78
CA ALA A 148 -9.55 -4.15 -3.96
C ALA A 148 -9.75 -2.72 -4.51
N VAL A 149 -8.65 -2.07 -4.92
CA VAL A 149 -8.69 -0.75 -5.57
C VAL A 149 -9.39 -0.82 -6.92
N ARG A 150 -9.08 -1.84 -7.73
CA ARG A 150 -9.74 -2.09 -9.02
C ARG A 150 -11.25 -2.23 -8.83
N ASP A 151 -11.68 -3.09 -7.91
CA ASP A 151 -13.09 -3.38 -7.64
C ASP A 151 -13.83 -2.15 -7.13
N TYR A 152 -13.18 -1.36 -6.26
CA TYR A 152 -13.76 -0.11 -5.78
C TYR A 152 -13.92 0.90 -6.90
N LEU A 153 -12.88 1.18 -7.69
CA LEU A 153 -12.95 2.22 -8.73
C LEU A 153 -13.62 1.76 -10.03
N GLY A 154 -13.80 0.45 -10.23
CA GLY A 154 -14.21 -0.12 -11.51
C GLY A 154 -13.16 0.14 -12.60
N VAL A 155 -11.88 -0.13 -12.28
CA VAL A 155 -10.75 -0.03 -13.23
C VAL A 155 -10.84 -1.17 -14.24
N ARG A 156 -10.81 -0.82 -15.52
CA ARG A 156 -10.73 -1.72 -16.67
C ARG A 156 -9.28 -1.79 -17.16
N GLU A 157 -9.02 -2.72 -18.08
CA GLU A 157 -7.67 -3.08 -18.55
C GLU A 157 -6.83 -1.90 -19.11
N MET A 158 -7.46 -0.83 -19.60
CA MET A 158 -6.77 0.34 -20.17
C MET A 158 -7.28 1.67 -19.60
N ASP A 159 -7.55 1.72 -18.30
CA ASP A 159 -8.03 2.95 -17.66
C ASP A 159 -6.90 3.89 -17.22
N VAL A 160 -7.28 5.17 -17.13
CA VAL A 160 -6.44 6.24 -16.58
C VAL A 160 -7.04 6.67 -15.25
N THR A 161 -6.18 6.82 -14.26
CA THR A 161 -6.51 7.40 -12.96
C THR A 161 -5.54 8.53 -12.64
N ASP A 162 -6.00 9.47 -11.83
CA ASP A 162 -5.13 10.45 -11.18
C ASP A 162 -4.73 9.90 -9.81
N TRP A 163 -3.55 10.24 -9.32
CA TRP A 163 -3.17 9.93 -7.95
C TRP A 163 -2.32 11.04 -7.34
N ARG A 164 -2.31 11.08 -6.01
CA ARG A 164 -1.40 11.94 -5.22
C ARG A 164 -1.09 11.29 -3.88
N PHE A 165 0.04 11.66 -3.29
CA PHE A 165 0.29 11.38 -1.88
C PHE A 165 -0.69 12.18 -1.00
N VAL A 166 -1.06 11.58 0.13
CA VAL A 166 -1.91 12.17 1.16
C VAL A 166 -1.32 11.84 2.53
N ASP A 167 -1.44 12.78 3.45
CA ASP A 167 -1.22 12.47 4.86
C ASP A 167 -2.39 11.65 5.41
N PHE A 168 -2.12 10.85 6.44
CA PHE A 168 -3.17 10.00 7.05
C PHE A 168 -4.38 10.81 7.54
N SER A 169 -4.17 12.06 8.00
CA SER A 169 -5.25 12.96 8.41
C SER A 169 -6.21 13.35 7.27
N GLU A 170 -5.78 13.22 6.02
CA GLU A 170 -6.62 13.45 4.83
C GLU A 170 -7.35 12.19 4.35
N VAL A 171 -7.09 11.03 4.98
CA VAL A 171 -7.71 9.76 4.59
C VAL A 171 -8.98 9.57 5.41
N PRO A 172 -10.18 9.68 4.81
CA PRO A 172 -11.42 9.40 5.52
C PRO A 172 -11.58 7.89 5.75
N HIS A 173 -12.45 7.51 6.69
CA HIS A 173 -12.87 6.11 6.83
C HIS A 173 -13.58 5.63 5.56
N GLY A 174 -13.33 4.38 5.20
CA GLY A 174 -13.90 3.73 4.02
C GLY A 174 -13.56 2.24 4.00
N PRO A 175 -13.82 1.53 2.88
CA PRO A 175 -13.48 0.11 2.80
C PRO A 175 -12.00 -0.21 3.08
N TRP A 176 -11.09 0.73 2.80
CA TRP A 176 -9.64 0.64 3.06
C TRP A 176 -9.24 0.79 4.53
N SER A 177 -10.16 1.10 5.45
CA SER A 177 -9.83 1.34 6.86
C SER A 177 -10.11 0.15 7.78
N THR A 178 -10.49 -1.02 7.25
CA THR A 178 -11.16 -2.06 8.04
C THR A 178 -10.24 -3.18 8.54
N VAL A 179 -9.21 -3.57 7.77
CA VAL A 179 -8.35 -4.71 8.07
C VAL A 179 -6.88 -4.43 7.72
N GLY A 180 -6.00 -5.28 8.25
CA GLY A 180 -4.55 -5.23 8.04
C GLY A 180 -3.79 -4.71 9.26
N GLU A 181 -2.79 -5.47 9.71
CA GLU A 181 -1.91 -5.11 10.83
C GLU A 181 -1.01 -3.91 10.51
N ASN A 182 -0.73 -3.66 9.22
CA ASN A 182 0.00 -2.47 8.75
C ASN A 182 -0.93 -1.27 8.45
N ASN A 183 -2.24 -1.42 8.62
CA ASN A 183 -3.21 -0.37 8.34
C ASN A 183 -3.21 0.66 9.47
N THR A 184 -2.98 1.94 9.14
CA THR A 184 -2.92 3.02 10.13
C THR A 184 -4.19 3.14 10.98
N PHE A 185 -5.38 2.89 10.40
CA PHE A 185 -6.64 2.90 11.14
C PHE A 185 -6.67 1.80 12.21
N VAL A 186 -6.40 0.55 11.81
CA VAL A 186 -6.38 -0.62 12.69
C VAL A 186 -5.35 -0.46 13.81
N ILE A 187 -4.16 0.06 13.48
CA ILE A 187 -3.10 0.35 14.46
C ILE A 187 -3.58 1.37 15.49
N ASN A 188 -4.21 2.47 15.05
CA ASN A 188 -4.68 3.54 15.92
C ASN A 188 -5.83 3.09 16.82
N ASP A 189 -6.79 2.33 16.29
CA ASP A 189 -7.91 1.81 17.07
C ASP A 189 -7.43 0.82 18.15
N ARG A 190 -6.47 -0.05 17.82
CA ARG A 190 -5.83 -0.92 18.81
C ARG A 190 -5.12 -0.13 19.92
N LYS A 191 -4.39 0.94 19.56
CA LYS A 191 -3.73 1.81 20.54
C LYS A 191 -4.74 2.51 21.47
N LYS A 192 -5.84 3.04 20.91
CA LYS A 192 -6.92 3.65 21.70
C LYS A 192 -7.57 2.64 22.65
N GLY A 193 -7.86 1.44 22.16
CA GLY A 193 -8.43 0.36 22.99
C GLY A 193 -7.51 -0.05 24.14
N ALA A 194 -6.20 -0.18 23.87
CA ALA A 194 -5.21 -0.48 24.90
C ALA A 194 -5.13 0.62 25.98
N ALA A 195 -5.09 1.89 25.57
CA ALA A 195 -5.06 3.03 26.50
C ALA A 195 -6.33 3.08 27.38
N LEU A 196 -7.50 2.82 26.81
CA LEU A 196 -8.77 2.77 27.56
C LEU A 196 -8.78 1.62 28.58
N ALA A 197 -8.27 0.45 28.19
CA ALA A 197 -8.17 -0.69 29.09
C ALA A 197 -7.21 -0.43 30.27
N GLU A 198 -6.06 0.22 30.02
CA GLU A 198 -5.12 0.61 31.07
C GLU A 198 -5.71 1.65 32.02
N ALA A 199 -6.40 2.67 31.50
CA ALA A 199 -7.07 3.68 32.32
C ALA A 199 -8.14 3.04 33.23
N THR A 200 -8.91 2.10 32.69
CA THR A 200 -9.95 1.38 33.43
C THR A 200 -9.34 0.56 34.58
N LYS A 201 -8.22 -0.13 34.36
CA LYS A 201 -7.50 -0.88 35.40
C LYS A 201 -6.99 0.01 36.52
N ARG A 202 -6.41 1.18 36.20
CA ARG A 202 -5.92 2.14 37.21
C ARG A 202 -7.05 2.67 38.08
N ASN A 203 -8.21 2.98 37.50
CA ASN A 203 -9.37 3.47 38.25
C ASN A 203 -9.93 2.40 39.19
N HIS A 204 -9.97 1.13 38.76
CA HIS A 204 -10.38 0.02 39.64
C HIS A 204 -9.39 -0.24 40.78
N ALA A 205 -8.08 -0.16 40.52
CA ALA A 205 -7.07 -0.30 41.58
C ALA A 205 -7.15 0.84 42.61
N GLY A 206 -7.39 2.09 42.17
CA GLY A 206 -7.57 3.23 43.07
C GLY A 206 -8.85 3.20 43.90
N ALA A 207 -9.88 2.48 43.45
CA ALA A 207 -11.14 2.31 44.18
C ALA A 207 -11.07 1.20 45.25
N ILE A 208 -10.18 0.22 45.12
CA ILE A 208 -10.02 -0.89 46.08
C ILE A 208 -9.12 -0.48 47.28
N VAL A 209 -8.32 0.58 47.14
CA VAL A 209 -7.37 1.06 48.17
C VAL A 209 -7.98 2.15 49.07
N ARG A 210 -9.31 2.33 49.07
CA ARG A 210 -10.04 3.25 49.95
C ARG A 210 -11.02 2.47 50.82
#